data_AF-A0A7J2Y3D7-F1
#
_entry.id   AF-A0A7J2Y3D7-F1
#
_cell.length_a   1.000
_cell.length_b   1.000
_cell.length_c   1.000
_cell.angle_alpha   90.00
_cell.angle_beta   90.00
_cell.angle_gamma   90.00
#
_symmetry.space_group_name_H-M   'P 1'
#
loop_
_entity.id
_entity.type
_entity.pdbx_description
1 polymer ?
#
loop_
_entity_poly.entity_id
_entity_poly.type
_entity_poly.pdbx_seq_one_letter_code
_entity_poly.pdbx_strand_id
1 'polypeptide(L)'
;MFGDPKEFLLLQIAHGVRRAPPDSIADWLAGDLSIIDMLFEPNKEILRRMKAQAMEILDTVSGADIREACLSGAPHLADLWYSPLATSRFEGEVAIMRHYVRGL
;
A
#
# COMPACT_ATOMS: atom_id res chain seq x y z
N MET A 1 4.34 8.87 -21.88
CA MET A 1 4.74 7.49 -21.53
C MET A 1 4.40 7.35 -20.06
N PHE A 2 3.31 6.65 -19.73
CA PHE A 2 3.05 6.32 -18.32
C PHE A 2 4.16 5.37 -17.90
N GLY A 3 4.87 5.69 -16.82
CA GLY A 3 5.98 4.88 -16.29
C GLY A 3 5.51 3.49 -15.86
N ASP A 4 6.43 2.69 -15.32
CA ASP A 4 6.12 1.35 -14.81
C ASP A 4 4.91 1.41 -13.87
N PRO A 5 3.80 0.72 -14.17
CA PRO A 5 2.60 0.75 -13.35
C PRO A 5 2.82 0.26 -11.91
N LYS A 6 3.80 -0.64 -11.68
CA LYS A 6 4.24 -1.02 -10.33
C LYS A 6 4.87 0.16 -9.62
N GLU A 7 5.79 0.87 -10.27
CA GLU A 7 6.44 2.06 -9.72
C GLU A 7 5.41 3.13 -9.37
N PHE A 8 4.40 3.33 -10.23
CA PHE A 8 3.31 4.26 -9.95
C PHE A 8 2.55 3.90 -8.67
N LEU A 9 2.19 2.62 -8.47
CA LEU A 9 1.55 2.16 -7.25
C LEU A 9 2.41 2.41 -6.01
N LEU A 10 3.70 2.06 -6.07
CA LEU A 10 4.63 2.26 -4.95
C LEU A 10 4.81 3.75 -4.62
N LEU A 11 4.82 4.62 -5.63
CA LEU A 11 4.81 6.07 -5.44
C LEU A 11 3.53 6.57 -4.74
N GLN A 12 2.36 6.00 -5.08
CA GLN A 12 1.12 6.34 -4.38
C GLN A 12 1.18 5.89 -2.91
N ILE A 13 1.69 4.69 -2.63
CA ILE A 13 1.90 4.21 -1.25
C ILE A 13 2.81 5.16 -0.48
N ALA A 14 3.98 5.49 -1.03
CA ALA A 14 4.93 6.42 -0.42
C ALA A 14 4.29 7.80 -0.16
N HIS A 15 3.49 8.29 -1.12
CA HIS A 15 2.78 9.56 -0.99
C HIS A 15 1.72 9.52 0.12
N GLY A 16 0.96 8.43 0.20
CA GLY A 16 -0.04 8.20 1.24
C GLY A 16 0.58 8.18 2.63
N VAL A 17 1.63 7.39 2.82
CA VAL A 17 2.37 7.29 4.09
C VAL A 17 2.96 8.63 4.52
N ARG A 18 3.56 9.37 3.59
CA ARG A 18 4.12 10.71 3.87
C ARG A 18 3.09 11.70 4.41
N ARG A 19 1.81 11.53 4.04
CA ARG A 19 0.71 12.42 4.40
C ARG A 19 -0.17 11.86 5.52
N ALA A 20 0.00 10.59 5.87
CA ALA A 20 -0.75 9.95 6.92
C ALA A 20 -0.38 10.58 8.27
N PRO A 21 -1.35 10.92 9.12
CA PRO A 21 -1.05 11.29 10.49
C PRO A 21 -0.44 10.09 11.23
N PRO A 22 0.40 10.31 12.24
CA PRO A 22 1.06 9.24 12.99
C PRO A 22 0.08 8.17 13.52
N ASP A 23 -1.11 8.58 13.97
CA ASP A 23 -2.13 7.68 14.50
C ASP A 23 -2.61 6.68 13.43
N SER A 24 -2.78 7.12 12.17
CA SER A 24 -3.18 6.21 11.08
C SER A 24 -2.10 5.19 10.73
N ILE A 25 -0.82 5.54 10.92
CA ILE A 25 0.29 4.58 10.76
C ILE A 25 0.24 3.54 11.89
N ALA A 26 -0.03 3.97 13.12
CA ALA A 26 -0.18 3.08 14.26
C ALA A 26 -1.38 2.13 14.09
N ASP A 27 -2.55 2.66 13.70
CA ASP A 27 -3.77 1.88 13.44
C ASP A 27 -3.54 0.87 12.31
N TRP A 28 -2.82 1.28 11.25
CA TRP A 28 -2.48 0.39 10.15
C TRP A 28 -1.59 -0.78 10.59
N LEU A 29 -0.58 -0.52 11.43
CA LEU A 29 0.29 -1.55 11.98
C LEU A 29 -0.41 -2.45 13.00
N ALA A 30 -1.36 -1.90 13.76
CA ALA A 30 -2.23 -2.65 14.66
C ALA A 30 -3.23 -3.54 13.89
N GLY A 31 -3.47 -3.23 12.62
CA GLY A 31 -4.38 -3.95 11.73
C GLY A 31 -5.79 -3.38 11.68
N ASP A 32 -6.03 -2.26 12.37
CA ASP A 32 -7.31 -1.56 12.45
C ASP A 32 -7.63 -0.74 11.18
N LEU A 33 -6.62 -0.49 10.35
CA LEU A 33 -6.72 0.18 9.05
C LEU A 33 -5.96 -0.61 7.97
N SER A 34 -6.41 -0.62 6.71
CA SER A 34 -5.62 -1.10 5.57
C SER A 34 -4.97 0.05 4.81
N ILE A 35 -3.84 -0.22 4.15
CA ILE A 35 -3.22 0.74 3.23
C ILE A 35 -4.17 1.13 2.09
N ILE A 36 -5.12 0.27 1.73
CA ILE A 36 -6.16 0.54 0.72
C ILE A 36 -7.08 1.66 1.15
N ASP A 37 -7.49 1.67 2.41
CA ASP A 37 -8.43 2.66 2.91
C ASP A 37 -7.84 4.08 2.80
N MET A 38 -6.51 4.19 2.93
CA MET A 38 -5.76 5.42 2.74
C MET A 38 -5.56 5.82 1.27
N LEU A 39 -5.46 4.85 0.35
CA LEU A 39 -5.04 5.09 -1.03
C LEU A 39 -6.18 5.06 -2.07
N PHE A 40 -7.13 4.16 -1.88
CA PHE A 40 -8.06 3.74 -2.93
C PHE A 40 -9.52 4.00 -2.63
N GLU A 41 -9.93 4.09 -1.36
CA GLU A 41 -11.33 4.40 -1.05
C GLU A 41 -11.83 5.69 -1.71
N PRO A 42 -11.07 6.80 -1.80
CA PRO A 42 -11.48 7.97 -2.58
C PRO A 42 -11.43 7.78 -4.11
N ASN A 43 -10.79 6.72 -4.61
CA ASN A 43 -10.55 6.46 -6.04
C ASN A 43 -11.23 5.17 -6.55
N LYS A 44 -12.21 4.64 -5.80
CA LYS A 44 -12.81 3.31 -6.03
C LYS A 44 -13.40 3.10 -7.42
N GLU A 45 -14.02 4.13 -8.00
CA GLU A 45 -14.56 4.05 -9.37
C GLU A 45 -13.46 3.91 -10.43
N ILE A 46 -12.34 4.61 -10.26
CA ILE A 46 -11.19 4.53 -11.16
C ILE A 46 -10.58 3.13 -11.08
N LEU A 47 -10.40 2.63 -9.86
CA LEU A 47 -9.86 1.29 -9.62
C LEU A 47 -10.77 0.19 -10.20
N ARG A 48 -12.11 0.35 -10.12
CA ARG A 48 -13.06 -0.56 -10.77
C ARG A 48 -12.88 -0.61 -12.28
N ARG A 49 -12.71 0.56 -12.93
CA ARG A 49 -12.48 0.63 -14.40
C ARG A 49 -11.15 0.00 -14.81
N MET A 50 -10.16 0.01 -13.92
CA MET A 50 -8.82 -0.51 -14.16
C MET A 50 -8.57 -1.87 -13.49
N LYS A 51 -9.61 -2.59 -13.05
CA LYS A 51 -9.51 -3.81 -12.22
C LYS A 51 -8.51 -4.83 -12.75
N ALA A 52 -8.54 -5.14 -14.05
CA ALA A 52 -7.63 -6.11 -14.66
C ALA A 52 -6.15 -5.67 -14.54
N GLN A 53 -5.87 -4.41 -14.89
CA GLN A 53 -4.54 -3.83 -14.79
C GLN A 53 -4.08 -3.73 -13.32
N ALA A 54 -4.98 -3.36 -12.41
CA ALA A 54 -4.70 -3.31 -10.98
C ALA A 54 -4.32 -4.70 -10.43
N MET A 55 -5.01 -5.76 -10.85
CA MET A 55 -4.64 -7.13 -10.48
C MET A 55 -3.27 -7.54 -11.02
N GLU A 56 -2.99 -7.28 -12.29
CA GLU A 56 -1.68 -7.58 -12.90
C GLU A 56 -0.54 -6.87 -12.16
N ILE A 57 -0.74 -5.59 -11.79
CA ILE A 57 0.24 -4.85 -10.99
C ILE A 57 0.43 -5.49 -9.63
N LEU A 58 -0.66 -5.80 -8.91
CA LEU A 58 -0.60 -6.38 -7.56
C LEU A 58 0.03 -7.78 -7.55
N ASP A 59 -0.02 -8.53 -8.66
CA ASP A 59 0.67 -9.81 -8.77
C ASP A 59 2.21 -9.66 -8.86
N THR A 60 2.70 -8.47 -9.22
CA THR A 60 4.15 -8.15 -9.27
C THR A 60 4.68 -7.45 -8.01
N VAL A 61 3.80 -7.16 -7.05
CA VAL A 61 4.13 -6.42 -5.82
C VAL A 61 4.28 -7.40 -4.66
N SER A 62 5.39 -7.25 -3.94
CA SER A 62 5.71 -7.98 -2.72
C SER A 62 5.57 -7.12 -1.47
N GLY A 63 5.53 -7.73 -0.27
CA GLY A 63 5.57 -6.97 0.97
C GLY A 63 6.86 -6.13 1.11
N ALA A 64 7.98 -6.62 0.57
CA ALA A 64 9.24 -5.87 0.54
C ALA A 64 9.12 -4.57 -0.29
N ASP A 65 8.43 -4.61 -1.43
CA ASP A 65 8.21 -3.41 -2.24
C ASP A 65 7.37 -2.36 -1.48
N ILE A 66 6.33 -2.80 -0.77
CA ILE A 66 5.50 -1.91 0.06
C ILE A 66 6.36 -1.31 1.18
N ARG A 67 7.21 -2.10 1.83
CA ARG A 67 8.11 -1.59 2.89
C ARG A 67 9.03 -0.49 2.37
N GLU A 68 9.67 -0.70 1.22
CA GLU A 68 10.55 0.31 0.61
C GLU A 68 9.76 1.58 0.25
N ALA A 69 8.53 1.45 -0.24
CA ALA A 69 7.65 2.59 -0.48
C ALA A 69 7.31 3.34 0.82
N CYS A 70 6.98 2.63 1.91
CA CYS A 70 6.73 3.24 3.21
C CYS A 70 7.96 3.95 3.78
N LEU A 71 9.14 3.33 3.66
CA LEU A 71 10.42 3.92 4.07
C LEU A 71 10.73 5.19 3.26
N SER A 72 10.48 5.17 1.96
CA SER A 72 10.64 6.35 1.10
C SER A 72 9.69 7.49 1.50
N GLY A 73 8.44 7.16 1.84
CA GLY A 73 7.44 8.13 2.28
C GLY A 73 7.71 8.73 3.66
N ALA A 74 8.22 7.93 4.59
CA ALA A 74 8.50 8.33 5.97
C ALA A 74 9.81 7.69 6.48
N PRO A 75 10.99 8.20 6.06
CA PRO A 75 12.27 7.61 6.41
C PRO A 75 12.62 7.73 7.90
N HIS A 76 12.04 8.74 8.58
CA HIS A 76 12.20 8.95 10.01
C HIS A 76 11.54 7.86 10.87
N LEU A 77 10.74 6.98 10.27
CA LEU A 77 10.11 5.82 10.92
C LEU A 77 10.78 4.50 10.55
N ALA A 78 12.03 4.51 10.08
CA ALA A 78 12.74 3.31 9.63
C ALA A 78 12.69 2.15 10.65
N ASP A 79 12.93 2.43 11.93
CA ASP A 79 12.91 1.43 13.00
C ASP A 79 11.54 0.71 13.10
N LEU A 80 10.46 1.44 12.83
CA LEU A 80 9.10 0.91 12.82
C LEU A 80 8.87 0.00 11.61
N TRP A 81 9.33 0.41 10.42
CA TRP A 81 9.17 -0.35 9.18
C TRP A 81 9.96 -1.65 9.12
N TYR A 82 11.07 -1.73 9.85
CA TYR A 82 11.85 -2.96 10.00
C TYR A 82 11.43 -3.82 11.20
N SER A 83 10.38 -3.43 11.93
CA SER A 83 9.85 -4.26 13.01
C SER A 83 9.24 -5.58 12.48
N PRO A 84 9.25 -6.65 13.30
CA PRO A 84 8.57 -7.90 12.94
C PRO A 84 7.07 -7.71 12.68
N LEU A 85 6.43 -6.78 13.40
CA LEU A 85 5.02 -6.43 13.22
C LEU A 85 4.76 -5.85 11.83
N ALA A 86 5.54 -4.84 11.43
CA ALA A 86 5.43 -4.24 10.11
C ALA A 86 5.69 -5.27 9.00
N THR A 87 6.71 -6.13 9.18
CA THR A 87 7.05 -7.19 8.21
C THR A 87 5.88 -8.13 7.94
N SER A 88 5.22 -8.63 9.00
CA SER A 88 4.03 -9.46 8.84
C SER A 88 2.87 -8.68 8.22
N ARG A 89 2.78 -7.37 8.48
CA ARG A 89 1.71 -6.53 7.94
C ARG A 89 1.86 -6.32 6.44
N PHE A 90 3.05 -6.05 5.93
CA PHE A 90 3.26 -5.81 4.49
C PHE A 90 2.82 -7.00 3.63
N GLU A 91 3.16 -8.23 4.04
CA GLU A 91 2.74 -9.44 3.33
C GLU A 91 1.21 -9.62 3.35
N GLY A 92 0.59 -9.32 4.49
CA GLY A 92 -0.87 -9.31 4.64
C GLY A 92 -1.55 -8.25 3.78
N GLU A 93 -0.97 -7.06 3.65
CA GLU A 93 -1.53 -5.96 2.88
C GLU A 93 -1.62 -6.25 1.40
N VAL A 94 -0.62 -6.93 0.82
CA VAL A 94 -0.72 -7.35 -0.59
C VAL A 94 -1.92 -8.29 -0.77
N ALA A 95 -2.15 -9.22 0.17
CA ALA A 95 -3.29 -10.12 0.12
C ALA A 95 -4.63 -9.37 0.27
N ILE A 96 -4.71 -8.39 1.16
CA ILE A 96 -5.88 -7.52 1.34
C ILE A 96 -6.16 -6.73 0.06
N MET A 97 -5.12 -6.15 -0.57
CA MET A 97 -5.22 -5.43 -1.85
C MET A 97 -5.78 -6.30 -2.96
N ARG A 98 -5.25 -7.51 -3.10
CA ARG A 98 -5.76 -8.47 -4.09
C ARG A 98 -7.21 -8.84 -3.81
N HIS A 99 -7.58 -9.06 -2.55
CA HIS A 99 -8.96 -9.41 -2.18
C HIS A 99 -9.94 -8.28 -2.49
N TYR A 100 -9.58 -7.04 -2.12
CA TYR A 100 -10.37 -5.85 -2.41
C TYR A 100 -10.60 -5.68 -3.91
N VAL A 101 -9.53 -5.68 -4.72
CA VAL A 101 -9.64 -5.50 -6.18
C VAL A 101 -10.46 -6.62 -6.81
N ARG A 102 -10.33 -7.87 -6.35
CA ARG A 102 -11.17 -9.00 -6.81
C ARG A 102 -12.66 -8.78 -6.51
N GLY A 103 -12.99 -8.16 -5.38
CA GLY A 103 -14.35 -7.87 -4.95
C GLY A 103 -15.02 -6.63 -5.58
N LEU A 104 -14.26 -5.75 -6.25
CA LEU A 104 -14.78 -4.56 -6.95
C LEU A 104 -15.55 -4.85 -8.23
#